data_AF-A0A929KUZ8-F1
#
_entry.id   AF-A0A929KUZ8-F1
#
_cell.length_a   1.000
_cell.length_b   1.000
_cell.length_c   1.000
_cell.angle_alpha   90.00
_cell.angle_beta   90.00
_cell.angle_gamma   90.00
#
_symmetry.space_group_name_H-M   'P 1'
#
loop_
_entity.id
_entity.type
_entity.pdbx_description
1 polymer ?
#
loop_
_entity_poly.entity_id
_entity_poly.type
_entity_poly.pdbx_seq_one_letter_code
_entity_poly.pdbx_strand_id
1 'polypeptide(L)'
;MRPIETDFDEWIVRTHDEAGDFTMLFLLVAITETTVTPLRGAWLHVMGNETRWPEMIAHFLGAGVSWQGVVFYRAGREGLVPDAEAKARLTALSHKLHEDRSLIKEGEFFNEDGLRLQIEEMKPH
;
A
#
# COMPACT_ATOMS: atom_id res chain seq x y z
N MET A 1 -6.74 -5.96 -21.84
CA MET A 1 -5.71 -5.81 -20.79
C MET A 1 -5.26 -4.36 -20.82
N ARG A 2 -5.36 -3.63 -19.71
CA ARG A 2 -4.89 -2.24 -19.63
C ARG A 2 -3.34 -2.21 -19.62
N PRO A 3 -2.71 -1.16 -20.19
CA PRO A 3 -1.25 -1.08 -20.22
C PRO A 3 -0.67 -1.10 -18.80
N ILE A 4 0.55 -1.61 -18.69
CA ILE A 4 1.38 -1.57 -17.48
C ILE A 4 2.35 -0.41 -17.70
N GLU A 5 2.23 0.64 -16.90
CA GLU A 5 3.01 1.87 -17.06
C GLU A 5 3.91 2.17 -15.85
N THR A 6 3.61 1.57 -14.71
CA THR A 6 4.31 1.78 -13.43
C THR A 6 4.72 0.46 -12.77
N ASP A 7 5.65 0.53 -11.80
CA ASP A 7 6.02 -0.64 -10.99
C ASP A 7 4.83 -1.14 -10.15
N PHE A 8 3.92 -0.24 -9.77
CA PHE A 8 2.66 -0.62 -9.13
C PHE A 8 1.80 -1.48 -10.06
N ASP A 9 1.65 -1.10 -11.33
CA ASP A 9 0.83 -1.85 -12.29
C ASP A 9 1.40 -3.25 -12.53
N GLU A 10 2.73 -3.38 -12.61
CA GLU A 10 3.39 -4.69 -12.71
C GLU A 10 3.13 -5.52 -11.45
N TRP A 11 3.32 -4.91 -10.29
CA TRP A 11 3.16 -5.57 -9.00
C TRP A 11 1.75 -6.07 -8.75
N ILE A 12 0.74 -5.25 -9.00
CA ILE A 12 -0.65 -5.60 -8.72
C ILE A 12 -1.13 -6.74 -9.63
N VAL A 13 -0.71 -6.73 -10.91
CA VAL A 13 -0.99 -7.81 -11.86
C VAL A 13 -0.33 -9.10 -11.39
N ARG A 14 0.97 -9.06 -11.08
CA ARG A 14 1.69 -10.25 -10.58
C ARG A 14 1.07 -10.81 -9.30
N THR A 15 0.71 -9.93 -8.37
CA THR A 15 0.11 -10.33 -7.08
C THR A 15 -1.25 -10.98 -7.29
N HIS A 16 -2.07 -10.45 -8.21
CA HIS A 16 -3.34 -11.04 -8.58
C HIS A 16 -3.16 -12.39 -9.29
N ASP A 17 -2.24 -12.50 -10.25
CA ASP A 17 -1.95 -13.75 -10.95
C ASP A 17 -1.49 -14.86 -9.99
N GLU A 18 -0.75 -14.51 -8.93
CA GLU A 18 -0.28 -15.45 -7.91
C GLU A 18 -1.34 -15.81 -6.86
N ALA A 19 -2.16 -14.85 -6.43
CA ALA A 19 -3.03 -14.98 -5.26
C ALA A 19 -4.53 -15.09 -5.59
N GLY A 20 -4.94 -14.76 -6.82
CA GLY A 20 -6.33 -14.51 -7.17
C GLY A 20 -6.85 -13.21 -6.57
N ASP A 21 -8.15 -13.10 -6.36
CA ASP A 21 -8.78 -11.94 -5.74
C ASP A 21 -8.37 -11.77 -4.27
N PHE A 22 -8.04 -10.55 -3.86
CA PHE A 22 -7.55 -10.29 -2.51
C PHE A 22 -7.96 -8.92 -1.97
N THR A 23 -8.02 -8.81 -0.64
CA THR A 23 -8.17 -7.51 0.00
C THR A 23 -6.79 -6.88 0.20
N MET A 24 -6.63 -5.66 -0.31
CA MET A 24 -5.44 -4.85 -0.17
C MET A 24 -5.68 -3.76 0.89
N LEU A 25 -4.79 -3.66 1.86
CA LEU A 25 -4.71 -2.57 2.81
C LEU A 25 -3.64 -1.60 2.34
N PHE A 26 -3.86 -0.30 2.50
CA PHE A 26 -2.85 0.69 2.16
C PHE A 26 -2.83 1.83 3.15
N LEU A 27 -1.65 2.42 3.31
CA LEU A 27 -1.40 3.57 4.16
C LEU A 27 -0.65 4.64 3.37
N LEU A 28 -1.27 5.81 3.26
CA LEU A 28 -0.62 7.02 2.81
C LEU A 28 0.36 7.48 3.87
N VAL A 29 1.56 7.85 3.42
CA VAL A 29 2.63 8.32 4.30
C VAL A 29 3.17 9.66 3.83
N ALA A 30 3.58 10.46 4.80
CA ALA A 30 4.48 11.58 4.56
C ALA A 30 5.93 11.08 4.65
N ILE A 31 6.77 11.48 3.71
CA ILE A 31 8.19 11.15 3.69
C ILE A 31 8.95 12.46 3.89
N THR A 32 9.76 12.52 4.95
CA THR A 32 10.76 13.57 5.16
C THR A 32 12.15 12.98 4.97
N GLU A 33 13.21 13.79 5.14
CA GLU A 33 14.60 13.35 4.91
C GLU A 33 14.99 12.08 5.67
N THR A 34 14.42 11.83 6.86
CA THR A 34 14.81 10.71 7.72
C THR A 34 13.64 9.92 8.29
N THR A 35 12.40 10.31 8.00
CA THR A 35 11.22 9.75 8.67
C THR A 35 10.09 9.50 7.68
N VAL A 36 9.47 8.33 7.83
CA VAL A 36 8.20 8.01 7.18
C VAL A 36 7.09 8.04 8.23
N THR A 37 6.05 8.84 8.00
CA THR A 37 4.94 9.05 8.94
C THR A 37 3.62 8.61 8.33
N PRO A 38 2.91 7.62 8.91
CA PRO A 38 1.57 7.25 8.47
C PRO A 38 0.56 8.41 8.64
N LEU A 39 -0.25 8.66 7.61
CA LEU A 39 -1.24 9.74 7.56
C LEU A 39 -2.68 9.21 7.60
N ARG A 40 -3.02 8.38 6.61
CA ARG A 40 -4.36 7.83 6.39
C ARG A 40 -4.23 6.43 5.84
N GLY A 41 -5.14 5.55 6.27
CA GLY A 41 -5.22 4.21 5.75
C GLY A 41 -6.61 3.91 5.20
N ALA A 42 -6.66 3.03 4.21
CA ALA A 42 -7.89 2.48 3.68
C ALA A 42 -7.64 1.07 3.14
N TRP A 43 -8.71 0.41 2.69
CA TRP A 43 -8.64 -0.89 2.05
C TRP A 43 -9.47 -0.90 0.78
N LEU A 44 -9.16 -1.84 -0.10
CA LEU A 44 -9.97 -2.14 -1.27
C LEU A 44 -9.91 -3.63 -1.59
N HIS A 45 -10.96 -4.12 -2.26
CA HIS A 45 -11.00 -5.48 -2.78
C HIS A 45 -10.51 -5.46 -4.22
N VAL A 46 -9.36 -6.10 -4.45
CA VAL A 46 -8.79 -6.29 -5.79
C VAL A 46 -9.50 -7.50 -6.40
N MET A 47 -10.35 -7.22 -7.38
CA MET A 47 -11.05 -8.23 -8.17
C MET A 47 -10.57 -8.11 -9.61
N GLY A 48 -9.96 -9.17 -10.13
CA GLY A 48 -9.25 -9.11 -11.41
C GLY A 48 -8.00 -8.22 -11.39
N ASN A 49 -7.47 -7.97 -12.58
CA ASN A 49 -6.20 -7.27 -12.78
C ASN A 49 -6.37 -5.88 -13.39
N GLU A 50 -7.50 -5.23 -13.11
CA GLU A 50 -7.88 -3.97 -13.76
C GLU A 50 -7.35 -2.73 -13.04
N THR A 51 -7.09 -2.81 -11.73
CA THR A 51 -6.58 -1.70 -10.92
C THR A 51 -5.26 -1.18 -11.50
N ARG A 52 -5.19 0.13 -11.74
CA ARG A 52 -4.02 0.85 -12.23
C ARG A 52 -3.66 2.03 -11.34
N TRP A 53 -2.42 2.47 -11.44
CA TRP A 53 -1.90 3.57 -10.64
C TRP A 53 -2.74 4.86 -10.70
N PRO A 54 -3.22 5.34 -11.87
CA PRO A 54 -4.04 6.55 -11.92
C PRO A 54 -5.35 6.47 -11.13
N GLU A 55 -5.94 5.27 -11.01
CA GLU A 55 -7.14 5.06 -10.19
C GLU A 55 -6.81 5.16 -8.71
N MET A 56 -5.67 4.60 -8.30
CA MET A 56 -5.17 4.73 -6.94
C MET A 56 -4.91 6.20 -6.57
N ILE A 57 -4.27 6.96 -7.47
CA ILE A 57 -4.07 8.41 -7.28
C ILE A 57 -5.40 9.13 -7.06
N ALA A 58 -6.42 8.83 -7.86
CA ALA A 58 -7.75 9.42 -7.69
C ALA A 58 -8.35 9.10 -6.31
N HIS A 59 -8.16 7.87 -5.81
CA HIS A 59 -8.58 7.50 -4.45
C HIS A 59 -7.79 8.26 -3.37
N PHE A 60 -6.48 8.42 -3.55
CA PHE A 60 -5.62 9.09 -2.57
C PHE A 60 -5.89 10.58 -2.46
N LEU A 61 -6.17 11.24 -3.58
CA LEU A 61 -6.58 12.64 -3.60
C LEU A 61 -7.85 12.88 -2.77
N GLY A 62 -8.78 11.92 -2.76
CA GLY A 62 -9.98 11.95 -1.93
C GLY A 62 -9.71 11.92 -0.41
N ALA A 63 -8.51 11.52 0.03
CA ALA A 63 -8.15 11.48 1.44
C ALA A 63 -7.83 12.87 2.03
N GLY A 64 -7.61 13.89 1.20
CA GLY A 64 -7.38 15.27 1.63
C GLY A 64 -6.09 15.47 2.45
N VAL A 65 -5.07 14.64 2.24
CA VAL A 65 -3.76 14.72 2.92
C VAL A 65 -2.65 14.88 1.90
N SER A 66 -1.58 15.61 2.29
CA SER A 66 -0.36 15.69 1.49
C SER A 66 0.50 14.46 1.76
N TRP A 67 0.51 13.51 0.84
CA TRP A 67 1.26 12.26 0.92
C TRP A 67 2.41 12.28 -0.10
N GLN A 68 3.49 11.55 0.18
CA GLN A 68 4.66 11.41 -0.70
C GLN A 68 4.95 9.94 -1.06
N GLY A 69 4.29 9.02 -0.35
CA GLY A 69 4.28 7.61 -0.71
C GLY A 69 3.09 6.89 -0.14
N VAL A 70 2.94 5.64 -0.57
CA VAL A 70 1.91 4.72 -0.09
C VAL A 70 2.52 3.34 0.05
N VAL A 71 2.25 2.69 1.19
CA VAL A 71 2.64 1.31 1.42
C VAL A 71 1.41 0.41 1.35
N PHE A 72 1.55 -0.71 0.66
CA PHE A 72 0.49 -1.71 0.48
C PHE A 72 0.81 -3.00 1.22
N TYR A 73 -0.24 -3.62 1.75
CA TYR A 73 -0.21 -4.93 2.39
C TYR A 73 -1.39 -5.76 1.94
N ARG A 74 -1.21 -7.08 1.82
CA ARG A 74 -2.37 -7.98 1.73
C ARG A 74 -3.00 -8.09 3.11
N ALA A 75 -4.33 -8.01 3.15
CA ALA A 75 -5.05 -8.18 4.40
C ALA A 75 -4.83 -9.57 4.99
N GLY A 76 -4.64 -10.59 4.15
CA GLY A 76 -4.36 -11.96 4.58
C GLY A 76 -3.86 -12.84 3.43
N ARG A 77 -3.62 -14.12 3.74
CA ARG A 77 -3.27 -15.16 2.76
C ARG A 77 -4.50 -15.83 2.16
N GLU A 78 -5.67 -15.60 2.75
CA GLU A 78 -6.94 -16.25 2.37
C GLU A 78 -7.65 -15.60 1.16
N GLY A 79 -7.08 -14.53 0.60
CA GLY A 79 -7.69 -13.77 -0.49
C GLY A 79 -8.57 -12.63 0.03
N LEU A 80 -9.82 -12.58 -0.43
CA LEU A 80 -10.80 -11.57 0.00
C LEU A 80 -11.20 -11.81 1.47
N VAL A 81 -11.16 -10.74 2.26
CA VAL A 81 -11.68 -10.72 3.64
C VAL A 81 -12.87 -9.78 3.75
N PRO A 82 -13.83 -10.02 4.67
CA PRO A 82 -14.96 -9.12 4.91
C PRO A 82 -14.52 -7.71 5.36
N ASP A 83 -15.33 -6.69 5.07
CA ASP A 83 -15.03 -5.29 5.44
C ASP A 83 -14.73 -5.08 6.93
N ALA A 84 -15.50 -5.74 7.81
CA ALA A 84 -15.29 -5.63 9.25
C ALA A 84 -13.89 -6.12 9.65
N GLU A 85 -13.44 -7.18 9.00
CA GLU A 85 -12.11 -7.75 9.21
C GLU A 85 -11.02 -6.91 8.56
N ALA A 86 -11.22 -6.44 7.33
CA ALA A 86 -10.31 -5.51 6.66
C ALA A 86 -10.07 -4.26 7.52
N LYS A 87 -11.14 -3.68 8.05
CA LYS A 87 -11.09 -2.52 8.96
C LYS A 87 -10.32 -2.83 10.26
N ALA A 88 -10.58 -3.98 10.87
CA ALA A 88 -9.88 -4.40 12.08
C ALA A 88 -8.37 -4.59 11.81
N ARG A 89 -8.02 -5.29 10.73
CA ARG A 89 -6.63 -5.53 10.30
C ARG A 89 -5.91 -4.22 9.95
N LEU A 90 -6.56 -3.29 9.25
CA LEU A 90 -6.03 -1.96 8.95
C LEU A 90 -5.77 -1.15 10.23
N THR A 91 -6.70 -1.19 11.19
CA THR A 91 -6.55 -0.48 12.47
C THR A 91 -5.35 -1.00 13.25
N ALA A 92 -5.21 -2.34 13.33
CA ALA A 92 -4.07 -2.98 13.98
C ALA A 92 -2.74 -2.65 13.27
N LEU A 93 -2.72 -2.69 11.93
CA LEU A 93 -1.56 -2.32 11.13
C LEU A 93 -1.15 -0.86 11.36
N SER A 94 -2.11 0.07 11.35
CA SER A 94 -1.84 1.49 11.60
C SER A 94 -1.27 1.74 13.00
N HIS A 95 -1.75 1.02 14.02
CA HIS A 95 -1.22 1.11 15.38
C HIS A 95 0.22 0.59 15.44
N LYS A 96 0.46 -0.60 14.88
CA LYS A 96 1.80 -1.21 14.85
C LYS A 96 2.81 -0.33 14.11
N LEU A 97 2.43 0.29 13.00
CA LEU A 97 3.31 1.20 12.26
C LEU A 97 3.60 2.51 12.99
N HIS A 98 2.70 2.92 13.89
CA HIS A 98 2.97 4.05 14.77
C HIS A 98 4.02 3.70 15.83
N GLU A 99 3.99 2.46 16.33
CA GLU A 99 4.94 1.94 17.33
C GLU A 99 6.29 1.55 16.71
N ASP A 100 6.27 0.89 15.56
CA ASP A 100 7.43 0.36 14.84
C ASP A 100 7.30 0.66 13.34
N ARG A 101 8.03 1.69 12.91
CA ARG A 101 8.10 2.11 11.50
C ARG A 101 8.88 1.13 10.62
N SER A 102 9.66 0.21 11.19
CA SER A 102 10.42 -0.76 10.40
C SER A 102 9.50 -1.70 9.63
N LEU A 103 8.26 -1.89 10.07
CA LEU A 103 7.24 -2.71 9.41
C LEU A 103 6.86 -2.22 8.00
N ILE A 104 7.21 -0.99 7.63
CA ILE A 104 7.04 -0.50 6.25
C ILE A 104 7.79 -1.41 5.26
N LYS A 105 8.93 -1.99 5.67
CA LYS A 105 9.74 -2.89 4.82
C LYS A 105 9.07 -4.22 4.50
N GLU A 106 8.03 -4.59 5.24
CA GLU A 106 7.25 -5.81 4.98
C GLU A 106 6.15 -5.58 3.95
N GLY A 107 5.90 -4.33 3.59
CA GLY A 107 4.91 -3.93 2.59
C GLY A 107 5.56 -3.54 1.27
N GLU A 108 4.70 -3.27 0.30
CA GLU A 108 5.10 -2.85 -1.04
C GLU A 108 4.96 -1.34 -1.12
N PHE A 109 6.09 -0.64 -1.22
CA PHE A 109 6.15 0.81 -1.04
C PHE A 109 6.35 1.53 -2.38
N PHE A 110 5.55 2.55 -2.64
CA PHE A 110 5.59 3.31 -3.90
C PHE A 110 5.56 4.82 -3.65
N ASN A 111 6.21 5.58 -4.53
CA ASN A 111 6.15 7.03 -4.55
C ASN A 111 4.93 7.54 -5.35
N GLU A 112 4.79 8.86 -5.49
CA GLU A 112 3.69 9.51 -6.22
C GLU A 112 3.61 9.11 -7.72
N ASP A 113 4.73 8.75 -8.33
CA ASP A 113 4.82 8.33 -9.73
C ASP A 113 4.52 6.82 -9.93
N GLY A 114 4.22 6.08 -8.85
CA GLY A 114 3.97 4.64 -8.90
C GLY A 114 5.24 3.80 -9.04
N LEU A 115 6.41 4.41 -8.80
CA LEU A 115 7.70 3.74 -8.78
C LEU A 115 7.94 3.12 -7.41
N ARG A 116 8.50 1.91 -7.40
CA ARG A 116 8.77 1.16 -6.18
C ARG A 116 9.92 1.81 -5.42
N LEU A 117 9.69 2.10 -4.15
CA LEU A 117 10.70 2.59 -3.22
C LEU A 117 11.28 1.42 -2.41
N GLN A 118 12.60 1.37 -2.30
CA GLN A 118 13.29 0.48 -1.37
C GLN A 118 13.70 1.29 -0.14
N ILE A 119 13.29 0.85 1.04
CA ILE A 119 13.79 1.41 2.30
C ILE A 119 15.04 0.63 2.68
N GLU A 120 16.19 1.29 2.61
CA GLU A 120 17.44 0.77 3.17
C GLU A 120 17.59 1.28 4.61
N GLU A 121 17.83 0.37 5.57
CA GLU A 121 18.15 0.75 6.94
C GLU A 121 19.53 1.44 6.95
N MET A 122 19.57 2.75 7.19
CA MET A 122 20.82 3.42 7.54
C MET A 122 21.27 2.90 8.90
N LYS A 123 22.23 1.98 8.91
CA LYS A 123 22.92 1.58 10.15
C LYS A 123 23.62 2.83 10.71
N PRO A 124 23.29 3.30 11.92
CA PRO A 124 24.10 4.32 12.56
C PRO A 124 25.52 3.74 12.77
N HIS A 125 26.52 4.48 12.32
CA HIS A 125 27.93 4.13 12.45
C HIS A 125 28.43 4.43 13.87
#